data_AF-A0A354F414-F1
#
_entry.id   AF-A0A354F414-F1
#
_cell.length_a   1.000
_cell.length_b   1.000
_cell.length_c   1.000
_cell.angle_alpha   90.00
_cell.angle_beta   90.00
_cell.angle_gamma   90.00
#
_symmetry.space_group_name_H-M   'P 1'
#
loop_
_entity.id
_entity.type
_entity.pdbx_description
1 polymer ?
#
loop_
_entity_poly.entity_id
_entity_poly.type
_entity_poly.pdbx_seq_one_letter_code
_entity_poly.pdbx_strand_id
1 'polypeptide(L)' 'MSIAYSIIKDHGGTIDVESIAGMGTKFIIEFPVDRRKVPRSKEAMSNSPINSRIQKNRGGIYEPRNNPDS' A
#
# COMPACT_ATOMS: atom_id res chain seq x y z
N MET A 1 13.00 15.22 -7.20
CA MET A 1 13.17 13.77 -6.89
C MET A 1 12.45 13.33 -5.60
N SER A 2 11.35 13.98 -5.18
CA SER A 2 10.67 13.62 -3.92
C SER A 2 9.82 12.35 -4.02
N ILE A 3 9.04 12.21 -5.09
CA ILE A 3 8.12 11.06 -5.28
C ILE A 3 8.88 9.74 -5.35
N ALA A 4 9.90 9.67 -6.22
CA ALA A 4 10.72 8.46 -6.38
C ALA A 4 11.42 8.08 -5.07
N TYR A 5 11.97 9.07 -4.35
CA TYR A 5 12.61 8.83 -3.06
C TYR A 5 11.65 8.18 -2.05
N SER A 6 10.44 8.72 -1.89
CA SER A 6 9.45 8.14 -0.99
C SER A 6 9.06 6.72 -1.38
N ILE A 7 8.80 6.46 -2.66
CA ILE A 7 8.48 5.10 -3.15
C ILE A 7 9.62 4.13 -2.83
N ILE A 8 10.87 4.51 -3.12
CA ILE A 8 12.03 3.65 -2.87
C ILE A 8 12.12 3.33 -1.37
N LYS A 9 11.96 4.33 -0.50
CA LYS A 9 12.00 4.15 0.97
C LYS A 9 10.83 3.32 1.50
N ASP A 10 9.61 3.54 1.04
CA ASP A 10 8.43 2.77 1.45
C ASP A 10 8.56 1.27 1.11
N HIS A 11 9.27 0.99 0.02
CA HIS A 11 9.60 -0.36 -0.42
C HIS A 11 10.86 -0.94 0.24
N GLY A 12 11.51 -0.21 1.16
CA GLY A 12 12.71 -0.65 1.88
C GLY A 12 13.98 -0.61 1.04
N GLY A 13 13.97 0.13 -0.07
CA GLY A 13 15.11 0.29 -0.95
C GLY A 13 16.03 1.46 -0.57
N THR A 14 17.13 1.56 -1.30
CA THR A 14 18.14 2.63 -1.22
C THR A 14 18.26 3.33 -2.57
N ILE A 15 18.76 4.55 -2.55
CA ILE A 15 19.07 5.32 -3.76
C ILE A 15 20.41 6.04 -3.56
N ASP A 16 21.26 5.96 -4.57
CA ASP A 16 22.53 6.68 -4.66
C ASP A 16 22.65 7.39 -6.02
N VAL A 17 23.56 8.37 -6.12
CA VAL A 17 23.73 9.21 -7.30
C VAL A 17 25.21 9.40 -7.64
N GLU A 18 25.56 8.99 -8.84
CA GLU A 18 26.85 9.31 -9.47
C GLU A 18 26.60 10.37 -10.55
N SER A 19 27.18 11.57 -10.43
CA SER A 19 27.02 12.62 -11.42
C SER A 19 28.35 13.30 -11.72
N ILE A 20 28.63 13.48 -13.01
CA ILE A 20 29.78 14.24 -13.48
C ILE A 20 29.24 15.32 -14.43
N ALA A 21 29.57 16.58 -14.14
CA ALA A 21 29.09 17.73 -14.92
C ALA A 21 29.45 17.57 -16.40
N GLY A 22 28.45 17.72 -17.28
CA GLY A 22 28.61 17.57 -18.72
C GLY A 22 28.70 16.13 -19.23
N MET A 23 28.80 15.12 -18.35
CA MET A 23 28.82 13.69 -18.74
C MET A 23 27.52 12.96 -18.37
N GLY A 24 26.65 13.62 -17.59
CA GLY A 24 25.34 13.12 -17.20
C GLY A 24 25.30 12.65 -15.75
N THR A 25 24.19 11.99 -15.43
CA THR A 25 23.87 11.55 -14.06
C THR A 25 23.33 10.13 -14.11
N LYS A 26 23.81 9.30 -13.19
CA LYS A 26 23.39 7.93 -12.99
C LYS A 26 22.79 7.78 -11.59
N PHE A 27 21.56 7.29 -11.55
CA PHE A 27 20.88 6.93 -10.30
C PHE A 27 20.99 5.42 -10.11
N ILE A 28 21.38 5.01 -8.92
CA ILE A 28 21.51 3.59 -8.55
C ILE A 28 20.45 3.32 -7.49
N ILE A 29 19.59 2.34 -7.74
CA ILE A 29 18.49 1.99 -6.85
C ILE A 29 18.61 0.51 -6.52
N GLU A 30 18.58 0.18 -5.23
CA GLU A 30 18.68 -1.20 -4.76
C GLU A 30 17.43 -1.53 -3.93
N PHE A 31 16.98 -2.78 -4.05
CA PHE A 31 15.85 -3.29 -3.29
C PHE A 31 16.19 -4.64 -2.66
N PRO A 32 15.59 -4.95 -1.49
CA PRO A 32 15.63 -6.31 -0.95
C PRO A 32 15.11 -7.31 -1.99
N VAL A 33 15.81 -8.42 -2.15
CA VAL A 33 15.42 -9.50 -3.09
C VAL A 33 14.13 -10.16 -2.64
N ASP A 34 13.96 -10.31 -1.33
CA ASP A 34 12.76 -10.89 -0.74
C ASP A 34 11.66 -9.84 -0.59
N ARG A 35 10.52 -10.12 -1.21
CA ARG A 35 9.32 -9.32 -1.00
C ARG A 35 8.69 -9.69 0.34
N ARG A 36 8.40 -8.67 1.16
CA ARG A 36 7.56 -8.83 2.36
C ARG A 36 6.28 -9.57 1.99
N LYS A 37 6.03 -10.71 2.64
CA LYS A 37 4.77 -11.45 2.49
C LYS A 37 3.65 -10.56 3.03
N VAL A 38 2.87 -10.00 2.13
CA VAL A 38 1.60 -9.36 2.50
C VAL A 38 0.59 -10.49 2.69
N PRO A 39 0.01 -10.65 3.89
CA PRO A 39 -1.00 -11.68 4.11
C PRO A 39 -2.15 -11.47 3.12
N ARG A 40 -2.42 -12.48 2.30
CA ARG A 40 -3.46 -12.45 1.27
C ARG A 40 -4.86 -12.78 1.80
N SER A 41 -5.05 -12.92 3.11
CA SER A 41 -6.34 -13.36 3.68
C SER A 41 -7.29 -12.19 3.95
N LYS A 42 -8.58 -12.44 3.70
CA LYS A 42 -9.69 -11.53 4.03
C LYS A 42 -9.77 -11.19 5.52
N GLU A 43 -9.26 -12.05 6.41
CA GLU A 43 -9.34 -11.84 7.87
C GLU A 43 -8.41 -10.72 8.38
N ALA A 44 -7.24 -10.49 7.77
CA ALA A 44 -6.34 -9.42 8.23
C ALA A 44 -6.91 -8.01 7.95
N MET A 45 -7.76 -7.87 6.93
CA MET A 45 -8.46 -6.62 6.66
C MET A 45 -9.62 -6.38 7.63
N SER A 46 -10.33 -7.40 8.13
CA SER A 46 -11.49 -7.18 9.01
C SER A 46 -11.12 -6.49 10.33
N ASN A 47 -9.90 -6.73 10.82
CA ASN A 47 -9.40 -6.17 12.08
C ASN A 47 -8.59 -4.87 11.89
N SER A 48 -8.55 -4.31 10.68
CA SER A 48 -7.93 -3.00 10.47
C SER A 48 -8.77 -1.91 11.15
N PRO A 49 -8.15 -0.98 11.92
CA PRO A 49 -8.86 0.13 12.55
C PRO A 49 -9.58 1.06 11.53
N ILE A 50 -9.28 0.94 10.24
CA ILE A 50 -10.03 1.59 9.16
C ILE A 50 -11.46 1.04 9.09
N ASN A 51 -11.64 -0.28 9.22
CA ASN A 51 -12.96 -0.92 9.14
C ASN A 51 -13.82 -0.65 10.37
N SER A 52 -13.24 -0.51 11.56
CA SER A 52 -13.98 -0.13 12.77
C SER A 52 -14.50 1.31 12.70
N ARG A 53 -13.78 2.21 12.02
CA ARG A 53 -14.22 3.59 11.77
C ARG A 53 -15.38 3.67 10.77
N ILE A 54 -15.40 2.80 9.76
CA ILE A 54 -16.50 2.69 8.79
C ILE A 54 -17.78 2.14 9.44
N GLN A 55 -17.67 1.17 10.37
CA GLN A 55 -18.84 0.59 11.06
C GLN A 55 -19.50 1.58 12.03
N LYS A 56 -18.73 2.39 12.76
CA LYS A 56 -19.29 3.39 13.70
C LYS A 56 -20.10 4.50 13.01
N ASN A 57 -19.82 4.80 11.75
CA ASN A 57 -20.51 5.85 11.00
C ASN A 57 -21.74 5.35 10.22
N ARG A 58 -22.02 4.04 10.20
CA ARG A 58 -23.18 3.45 9.53
C ARG A 58 -24.32 3.15 10.51
N GLY A 59 -24.72 4.14 11.30
CA GLY A 59 -25.93 4.11 12.12
C GLY A 59 -27.24 4.14 11.31
N GLY A 60 -27.29 3.42 10.19
CA GLY A 60 -28.46 3.24 9.35
C GLY A 60 -28.56 1.77 8.95
N ILE A 61 -29.29 1.01 9.76
CA ILE A 61 -29.65 -0.39 9.54
C ILE A 61 -30.32 -0.55 8.17
N TYR A 62 -29.67 -1.26 7.25
CA TYR A 62 -30.34 -1.78 6.05
C TYR A 62 -30.95 -3.14 6.40
N GLU A 63 -32.28 -3.22 6.42
CA GLU A 63 -33.03 -4.48 6.46
C GLU A 63 -32.84 -5.22 5.11
N PRO A 64 -32.42 -6.50 5.10
CA PRO A 64 -32.36 -7.28 3.88
C PRO A 64 -33.77 -7.58 3.36
N ARG A 65 -34.09 -7.20 2.12
CA ARG A 65 -35.31 -7.70 1.47
C ARG A 65 -35.10 -9.19 1.15
N ASN A 66 -35.85 -10.05 1.82
CA ASN A 66 -35.99 -11.45 1.43
C ASN A 66 -36.50 -11.48 -0.02
N ASN A 67 -35.72 -12.08 -0.91
CA ASN A 67 -36.13 -12.31 -2.30
C ASN A 67 -36.90 -13.63 -2.32
N PRO A 68 -38.24 -13.65 -2.47
CA PRO A 68 -38.93 -14.89 -2.74
C PRO A 68 -38.59 -15.31 -4.18
N ASP A 69 -38.47 -16.62 -4.38
CA ASP A 69 -38.30 -17.30 -5.66
C ASP A 69 -36.86 -17.48 -6.15
N SER A 70 -36.29 -18.63 -5.80
CA SER A 70 -35.56 -19.53 -6.70
C SER A 70 -35.78 -20.97 -6.26
#